data_AF-E4M829-F1
#
_entry.id   AF-E4M829-F1
#
_cell.length_a   1.000
_cell.length_b   1.000
_cell.length_c   1.000
_cell.angle_alpha   90.00
_cell.angle_beta   90.00
_cell.angle_gamma   90.00
#
_symmetry.space_group_name_H-M   'P 1'
#
loop_
_entity.id
_entity.type
_entity.pdbx_description
1 polymer ?
#
loop_
_entity_poly.entity_id
_entity_poly.type
_entity_poly.pdbx_seq_one_letter_code
_entity_poly.pdbx_strand_id
1 'polypeptide(L)'
;MRTPRDAKKVGVLFGVLYTFSPILWMLPPMIYRVFEPGLSGLENENAYLLMCKQTRPAGMLGLMLGGMIFATASSLNATLNISAGVFTNDIFKRLRPAAGETTLMKVARISTLGFGVLAIAVALLIPNMGGIVNVVISVAALTGVPLYLPLIWSLFSKNLNGRAISARPSPV
;
A
#
# COMPACT_ATOMS: atom_id res chain seq x y z
N MET A 1 21.03 -4.14 -0.85
CA MET A 1 21.49 -5.25 0.01
C MET A 1 22.89 -5.65 -0.44
N ARG A 2 23.86 -5.70 0.48
CA ARG A 2 25.28 -5.89 0.12
C ARG A 2 25.70 -7.37 0.07
N THR A 3 25.04 -8.27 0.80
CA THR A 3 25.33 -9.72 0.77
C THR A 3 24.08 -10.59 0.94
N PRO A 4 24.07 -11.84 0.43
CA PRO A 4 22.93 -12.76 0.59
C PRO A 4 22.65 -13.18 2.04
N ARG A 5 23.67 -13.14 2.93
CA ARG A 5 23.48 -13.35 4.38
C ARG A 5 22.67 -12.24 5.03
N ASP A 6 22.87 -11.00 4.60
CA ASP A 6 22.10 -9.85 5.11
C ASP A 6 20.64 -9.94 4.66
N ALA A 7 20.38 -10.40 3.43
CA ALA A 7 19.01 -10.65 2.95
C ALA A 7 18.26 -11.67 3.81
N LYS A 8 18.92 -12.77 4.23
CA LYS A 8 18.33 -13.77 5.14
C LYS A 8 18.01 -13.18 6.52
N LYS A 9 18.93 -12.39 7.10
CA LYS A 9 18.71 -11.73 8.40
C LYS A 9 17.53 -10.75 8.33
N VAL A 10 17.45 -9.97 7.27
CA VAL A 10 16.35 -9.04 7.03
C VAL A 10 15.03 -9.81 6.88
N GLY A 11 15.00 -10.90 6.12
CA GLY A 11 13.81 -11.76 5.99
C GLY A 11 13.33 -12.34 7.31
N VAL A 12 14.25 -12.84 8.14
CA VAL A 12 13.90 -13.36 9.48
C VAL A 12 13.39 -12.25 10.40
N LEU A 13 14.04 -11.08 10.39
CA LEU A 13 13.62 -9.93 11.20
C LEU A 13 12.20 -9.49 10.84
N PHE A 14 11.90 -9.35 9.54
CA PHE A 14 10.56 -9.04 9.09
C PHE A 14 9.57 -10.15 9.47
N GLY A 15 9.89 -11.42 9.25
CA GLY A 15 9.02 -12.53 9.61
C GLY A 15 8.62 -12.54 11.09
N VAL A 16 9.59 -12.35 11.99
CA VAL A 16 9.33 -12.26 13.43
C VAL A 16 8.48 -11.04 13.76
N LEU A 17 8.84 -9.86 13.26
CA LEU A 17 8.14 -8.62 13.54
C LEU A 17 6.67 -8.66 13.07
N TYR A 18 6.42 -9.18 11.87
CA TYR A 18 5.08 -9.33 11.31
C TYR A 18 4.24 -10.42 12.00
N THR A 19 4.85 -11.35 12.73
CA THR A 19 4.11 -12.36 13.50
C THR A 19 3.52 -11.76 14.78
N PHE A 20 4.30 -10.93 15.49
CA PHE A 20 3.85 -10.33 16.76
C PHE A 20 3.04 -9.04 16.58
N SER A 21 3.32 -8.29 15.51
CA SER A 21 2.68 -6.98 15.26
C SER A 21 1.14 -7.03 15.16
N PRO A 22 0.50 -7.99 14.46
CA PRO A 22 -0.96 -8.07 14.35
C PRO A 22 -1.63 -8.32 15.70
N ILE A 23 -1.02 -9.13 16.56
CA ILE A 23 -1.53 -9.45 17.90
C ILE A 23 -1.54 -8.16 18.73
N LEU A 24 -0.41 -7.45 18.77
CA LEU A 24 -0.31 -6.18 19.50
C LEU A 24 -1.29 -5.12 19.00
N TRP A 25 -1.51 -5.05 17.68
CA TRP A 25 -2.41 -4.06 17.08
C TRP A 25 -3.90 -4.42 17.19
N MET A 26 -4.25 -5.71 17.18
CA MET A 26 -5.65 -6.15 17.32
C MET A 26 -6.15 -6.18 18.77
N LEU A 27 -5.26 -6.32 19.75
CA LEU A 27 -5.66 -6.41 21.16
C LEU A 27 -6.51 -5.21 21.63
N PRO A 28 -6.13 -3.95 21.39
CA PRO A 28 -6.91 -2.80 21.83
C PRO A 28 -8.34 -2.74 21.24
N PRO A 29 -8.56 -2.82 19.91
CA PRO A 29 -9.92 -2.80 19.37
C PRO A 29 -10.74 -4.02 19.81
N MET A 30 -10.12 -5.19 20.03
CA MET A 30 -10.82 -6.36 20.58
C MET A 30 -11.30 -6.13 22.01
N ILE A 31 -10.47 -5.53 22.87
CA ILE A 31 -10.85 -5.17 24.23
C ILE A 31 -11.96 -4.12 24.22
N TYR A 32 -11.83 -3.08 23.39
CA TYR A 32 -12.83 -2.02 23.27
C TYR A 32 -14.21 -2.56 22.86
N ARG A 33 -14.26 -3.53 21.94
CA ARG A 33 -15.50 -4.19 21.51
C ARG A 33 -16.22 -4.94 22.65
N VAL A 34 -15.51 -5.38 23.68
CA VAL A 34 -16.12 -6.02 24.87
C VAL A 34 -16.83 -5.00 25.75
N PHE A 35 -16.33 -3.76 25.82
CA PHE A 35 -16.93 -2.68 26.60
C PHE A 35 -18.09 -1.99 25.86
N GLU A 36 -17.99 -1.86 24.53
CA GLU A 36 -18.98 -1.20 23.66
C GLU A 36 -19.46 -2.18 22.56
N PRO A 37 -20.35 -3.13 22.88
CA PRO A 37 -20.79 -4.17 21.93
C PRO A 37 -21.68 -3.64 20.79
N GLY A 38 -22.07 -2.36 20.81
CA GLY A 38 -22.95 -1.72 19.83
C GLY A 38 -22.28 -1.17 18.57
N LEU A 39 -20.94 -1.20 18.48
CA LEU A 39 -20.20 -0.62 17.35
C LEU A 39 -20.41 -1.46 16.08
N SER A 40 -21.05 -0.87 15.07
CA SER A 40 -21.33 -1.52 13.79
C SER A 40 -20.80 -0.70 12.60
N GLY A 41 -20.31 -1.38 11.57
CA GLY A 41 -19.81 -0.73 10.35
C GLY A 41 -18.53 0.09 10.55
N LEU A 42 -18.53 1.33 10.04
CA LEU A 42 -17.37 2.25 9.98
C LEU A 42 -16.81 2.65 11.36
N GLU A 43 -17.60 2.51 12.42
CA GLU A 43 -17.16 2.79 13.79
C GLU A 43 -16.16 1.75 14.30
N ASN A 44 -16.21 0.51 13.78
CA ASN A 44 -15.20 -0.52 14.11
C ASN A 44 -13.81 -0.15 13.61
N GLU A 45 -13.71 0.54 12.47
CA GLU A 45 -12.42 1.01 11.94
C GLU A 45 -11.81 2.10 12.83
N ASN A 46 -12.66 2.86 13.55
CA ASN A 46 -12.27 3.92 14.46
C ASN A 46 -12.13 3.45 15.93
N ALA A 47 -12.43 2.18 16.24
CA ALA A 47 -12.45 1.64 17.60
C ALA A 47 -11.12 1.86 18.35
N TYR A 48 -9.99 1.76 17.66
CA TYR A 48 -8.66 2.01 18.24
C TYR A 48 -8.49 3.45 18.72
N LEU A 49 -8.93 4.42 17.90
CA LEU A 49 -8.88 5.84 18.21
C LEU A 49 -9.84 6.19 19.35
N LEU A 50 -11.05 5.63 19.33
CA LEU A 50 -12.07 5.80 20.38
C LEU A 50 -11.57 5.29 21.73
N MET A 51 -10.96 4.10 21.77
CA MET A 51 -10.37 3.54 22.99
C MET A 51 -9.26 4.44 23.55
N CYS A 52 -8.37 4.94 22.67
CA CYS A 52 -7.28 5.81 23.06
C CYS A 52 -7.79 7.17 23.58
N LYS A 53 -8.88 7.70 23.01
CA LYS A 53 -9.52 8.94 23.47
C LYS A 53 -10.10 8.80 24.88
N GLN A 54 -10.63 7.64 25.25
CA GLN A 54 -11.17 7.39 26.60
C GLN A 54 -10.08 7.12 27.66
N THR A 55 -8.95 6.52 27.27
CA THR A 55 -7.93 6.04 28.21
C THR A 55 -6.72 6.96 28.39
N ARG A 56 -6.47 7.90 27.45
CA ARG A 56 -5.23 8.69 27.40
C ARG A 56 -5.47 10.18 27.61
N PRO A 57 -4.54 10.91 28.27
CA PRO A 57 -4.63 12.37 28.40
C PRO A 57 -4.47 13.08 27.05
N ALA A 58 -5.09 14.26 26.91
CA ALA A 58 -5.22 15.00 25.66
C ALA A 58 -3.88 15.26 24.93
N GLY A 59 -2.80 15.54 25.68
CA GLY A 59 -1.47 15.78 25.09
C GLY A 59 -0.88 14.55 24.39
N MET A 60 -1.09 13.34 24.93
CA MET A 60 -0.60 12.11 24.31
C MET A 60 -1.43 11.68 23.10
N LEU A 61 -2.74 11.98 23.12
CA LEU A 61 -3.61 11.77 21.96
C LEU A 61 -3.18 12.64 20.77
N GLY A 62 -2.83 13.91 21.02
CA GLY A 62 -2.31 14.81 20.00
C GLY A 62 -1.00 14.32 19.38
N LEU A 63 -0.05 13.86 20.21
CA LEU A 63 1.21 13.29 19.74
C LEU A 63 0.99 12.02 18.88
N MET A 64 0.08 11.15 19.32
CA MET A 64 -0.27 9.93 18.59
C MET A 64 -0.88 10.26 17.22
N LEU A 65 -1.89 11.13 17.17
CA LEU A 65 -2.53 11.57 15.92
C LEU A 65 -1.52 12.23 14.98
N GLY A 66 -0.66 13.10 15.50
CA GLY A 66 0.42 13.72 14.73
C GLY A 66 1.37 12.68 14.13
N GLY A 67 1.76 11.67 14.91
CA GLY A 67 2.58 10.56 14.44
C GLY A 67 1.90 9.71 13.37
N MET A 68 0.60 9.42 13.52
CA MET A 68 -0.18 8.66 12.52
C MET A 68 -0.30 9.43 11.20
N ILE A 69 -0.57 10.73 11.26
CA ILE A 69 -0.62 11.59 10.06
C ILE A 69 0.76 11.63 9.40
N PHE A 70 1.84 11.82 10.16
CA PHE A 70 3.20 11.84 9.62
C PHE A 70 3.60 10.51 8.97
N ALA A 71 3.33 9.38 9.62
CA ALA A 71 3.60 8.05 9.08
C ALA A 71 2.79 7.77 7.81
N THR A 72 1.53 8.20 7.79
CA THR A 72 0.65 8.08 6.61
C THR A 72 1.15 8.94 5.46
N ALA A 73 1.50 10.21 5.74
CA ALA A 73 2.04 11.13 4.74
C ALA A 73 3.38 10.62 4.15
N SER A 74 4.24 10.04 4.99
CA SER A 74 5.50 9.42 4.53
C SER A 74 5.24 8.25 3.57
N SER A 75 4.31 7.36 3.93
CA SER A 75 3.93 6.20 3.10
C SER A 75 3.25 6.62 1.79
N LEU A 76 2.38 7.65 1.85
CA LEU A 76 1.75 8.25 0.68
C LEU A 76 2.77 8.88 -0.25
N ASN A 77 3.72 9.64 0.28
CA ASN A 77 4.78 10.26 -0.51
C ASN A 77 5.65 9.21 -1.22
N ALA A 78 6.02 8.13 -0.53
CA ALA A 78 6.76 7.03 -1.13
C ALA A 78 5.97 6.37 -2.28
N THR A 79 4.68 6.09 -2.05
CA THR A 79 3.80 5.47 -3.05
C THR A 79 3.59 6.35 -4.28
N LEU A 80 3.27 7.63 -4.07
CA LEU A 80 3.09 8.60 -5.16
C LEU A 80 4.37 8.78 -5.97
N ASN A 81 5.53 8.83 -5.30
CA ASN A 81 6.81 8.94 -5.98
C ASN A 81 7.14 7.71 -6.83
N ILE A 82 6.84 6.50 -6.34
CA ILE A 82 6.99 5.26 -7.11
C ILE A 82 6.06 5.26 -8.32
N SER A 83 4.77 5.56 -8.14
CA SER A 83 3.79 5.60 -9.24
C SER A 83 4.13 6.63 -10.31
N ALA A 84 4.58 7.83 -9.90
CA ALA A 84 5.05 8.84 -10.83
C ALA A 84 6.33 8.41 -11.55
N GLY A 85 7.25 7.74 -10.85
CA GLY A 85 8.46 7.17 -11.44
C GLY A 85 8.17 6.09 -12.48
N VAL A 86 7.23 5.19 -12.19
CA VAL A 86 6.74 4.15 -13.12
C VAL A 86 6.07 4.79 -14.33
N PHE A 87 5.15 5.73 -14.13
CA PHE A 87 4.49 6.43 -15.25
C PHE A 87 5.52 7.16 -16.14
N THR A 88 6.49 7.81 -15.53
CA THR A 88 7.48 8.59 -16.26
C THR A 88 8.50 7.70 -17.00
N ASN A 89 9.00 6.63 -16.36
CA ASN A 89 10.02 5.77 -16.97
C ASN A 89 9.42 4.72 -17.92
N ASP A 90 8.27 4.12 -17.57
CA ASP A 90 7.73 2.99 -18.33
C ASP A 90 6.81 3.46 -19.47
N ILE A 91 6.07 4.55 -19.27
CA ILE A 91 5.16 5.11 -20.29
C ILE A 91 5.85 6.26 -21.02
N PHE A 92 6.21 7.34 -20.31
CA PHE A 92 6.63 8.57 -20.98
C PHE A 92 7.97 8.43 -21.71
N LYS A 93 8.98 7.81 -21.09
CA LYS A 93 10.28 7.51 -21.72
C LYS A 93 10.15 6.58 -22.93
N ARG A 94 9.18 5.66 -22.92
CA ARG A 94 8.91 4.76 -24.05
C ARG A 94 8.25 5.48 -25.23
N LEU A 95 7.41 6.48 -24.97
CA LEU A 95 6.77 7.31 -26.00
C LEU A 95 7.71 8.40 -26.56
N ARG A 96 8.58 8.98 -25.73
CA ARG A 96 9.53 10.04 -26.11
C ARG A 96 10.94 9.73 -25.58
N PRO A 97 11.69 8.83 -26.24
CA PRO A 97 13.02 8.41 -25.79
C PRO A 97 14.08 9.51 -25.80
N ALA A 98 13.86 10.61 -26.54
CA ALA A 98 14.75 11.77 -26.62
C ALA A 98 14.40 12.91 -25.62
N ALA A 99 13.52 12.67 -24.65
CA ALA A 99 13.15 13.69 -23.68
C ALA A 99 14.30 13.97 -22.68
N GLY A 100 14.71 15.23 -22.58
CA GLY A 100 15.71 15.67 -21.59
C GLY A 100 15.21 15.52 -20.14
N GLU A 101 16.14 15.38 -19.19
CA GLU A 101 15.84 15.16 -17.76
C GLU A 101 14.90 16.21 -17.16
N THR A 102 15.02 17.47 -17.58
CA THR A 102 14.18 18.57 -17.09
C THR A 102 12.71 18.41 -17.49
N THR A 103 12.44 17.92 -18.70
CA THR A 103 11.09 17.58 -19.16
C THR A 103 10.56 16.38 -18.39
N LEU A 104 11.42 15.39 -18.14
CA LEU A 104 11.09 14.18 -17.41
C LEU A 104 10.67 14.48 -15.96
N MET A 105 11.39 15.38 -15.28
CA MET A 105 11.05 15.84 -13.94
C MET A 105 9.73 16.63 -13.90
N LYS A 106 9.45 17.47 -14.91
CA LYS A 106 8.18 18.20 -15.01
C LYS A 106 6.99 17.24 -15.17
N VAL A 107 7.13 16.24 -16.04
CA VAL A 107 6.10 15.21 -16.24
C VAL A 107 5.88 14.41 -14.97
N ALA A 108 6.95 13.97 -14.30
CA ALA A 108 6.85 13.28 -13.02
C ALA A 108 6.07 14.09 -11.98
N ARG A 109 6.35 15.39 -11.86
CA ARG A 109 5.65 16.28 -10.91
C ARG A 109 4.16 16.44 -11.24
N ILE A 110 3.81 16.58 -12.52
CA ILE A 110 2.40 16.67 -12.97
C ILE A 110 1.68 15.34 -12.72
N SER A 111 2.31 14.21 -13.02
CA SER A 111 1.77 12.88 -12.75
C SER A 111 1.55 12.67 -11.25
N THR A 112 2.49 13.06 -10.39
CA THR A 112 2.31 13.01 -8.92
C THR A 112 1.09 13.80 -8.48
N LEU A 113 0.90 15.02 -9.01
CA LEU A 113 -0.28 15.84 -8.69
C LEU A 113 -1.58 15.16 -9.16
N GLY A 114 -1.60 14.63 -10.39
CA GLY A 114 -2.75 13.90 -10.94
C GLY A 114 -3.11 12.67 -10.11
N PHE A 115 -2.13 11.83 -9.77
CA PHE A 115 -2.34 10.68 -8.89
C PHE A 115 -2.78 11.09 -7.48
N GLY A 116 -2.27 12.20 -6.95
CA GLY A 116 -2.70 12.75 -5.67
C GLY A 116 -4.18 13.16 -5.68
N VAL A 117 -4.62 13.87 -6.72
CA VAL A 117 -6.04 14.25 -6.89
C VAL A 117 -6.92 13.01 -7.04
N LEU A 118 -6.50 12.03 -7.84
CA LEU A 118 -7.22 10.78 -8.01
C LEU A 118 -7.33 10.00 -6.69
N ALA A 119 -6.25 9.96 -5.90
CA ALA A 119 -6.24 9.31 -4.59
C ALA A 119 -7.22 9.98 -3.61
N ILE A 120 -7.31 11.31 -3.61
CA ILE A 120 -8.30 12.05 -2.81
C ILE A 120 -9.72 11.72 -3.27
N ALA A 121 -9.97 11.71 -4.58
CA ALA A 121 -11.29 11.37 -5.13
C ALA A 121 -11.72 9.95 -4.71
N VAL A 122 -10.82 8.97 -4.80
CA VAL A 122 -11.09 7.61 -4.34
C VAL A 122 -11.30 7.57 -2.83
N ALA A 123 -10.51 8.29 -2.04
CA ALA A 123 -10.64 8.34 -0.59
C ALA A 123 -12.03 8.84 -0.15
N LEU A 124 -12.61 9.81 -0.86
CA LEU A 124 -13.96 10.31 -0.61
C LEU A 124 -15.06 9.27 -0.93
N LEU A 125 -14.78 8.28 -1.78
CA LEU A 125 -15.73 7.23 -2.16
C LEU A 125 -15.69 6.03 -1.21
N ILE A 126 -14.62 5.86 -0.41
CA ILE A 126 -14.45 4.72 0.52
C ILE A 126 -15.63 4.54 1.50
N PRO A 127 -16.17 5.60 2.14
CA PRO A 127 -17.30 5.43 3.06
C PRO A 127 -18.54 4.82 2.40
N ASN A 128 -18.75 5.11 1.10
CA ASN A 128 -19.87 4.57 0.33
C ASN A 128 -19.65 3.12 -0.15
N MET A 129 -18.41 2.63 -0.08
CA MET A 129 -18.02 1.28 -0.53
C MET A 129 -17.93 0.25 0.62
N GLY A 130 -18.46 0.59 1.80
CA GLY A 130 -18.50 -0.32 2.95
C GLY A 130 -17.24 -0.31 3.82
N GLY A 131 -16.46 0.78 3.78
CA GLY A 131 -15.29 0.98 4.65
C GLY A 131 -13.95 0.68 4.00
N ILE A 132 -12.87 1.16 4.63
CA ILE A 132 -11.51 1.03 4.06
C ILE A 132 -11.06 -0.42 3.98
N VAL A 133 -11.47 -1.25 4.94
CA VAL A 133 -11.07 -2.67 4.98
C VAL A 133 -11.61 -3.42 3.76
N ASN A 134 -12.88 -3.23 3.43
CA ASN A 134 -13.51 -3.89 2.29
C ASN A 134 -12.91 -3.42 0.96
N VAL A 135 -12.66 -2.12 0.81
CA VAL A 135 -12.02 -1.57 -0.39
C VAL A 135 -10.62 -2.13 -0.55
N VAL A 136 -9.81 -2.15 0.51
CA VAL A 136 -8.43 -2.65 0.46
C VAL A 136 -8.39 -4.14 0.11
N ILE A 137 -9.22 -4.97 0.75
CA ILE A 137 -9.26 -6.41 0.48
C ILE A 137 -9.72 -6.66 -0.97
N SER A 138 -10.75 -5.95 -1.43
CA SER A 138 -11.28 -6.11 -2.79
C SER A 138 -10.25 -5.72 -3.85
N VAL A 139 -9.58 -4.58 -3.69
CA VAL A 139 -8.53 -4.13 -4.62
C VAL A 139 -7.33 -5.09 -4.58
N ALA A 140 -6.93 -5.54 -3.39
CA ALA A 140 -5.85 -6.51 -3.22
C ALA A 140 -6.19 -7.88 -3.87
N ALA A 141 -7.43 -8.33 -3.78
CA ALA A 141 -7.88 -9.56 -4.43
C ALA A 141 -7.86 -9.43 -5.96
N LEU A 142 -8.38 -8.32 -6.49
CA LEU A 142 -8.44 -8.07 -7.94
C LEU A 142 -7.07 -7.90 -8.58
N THR A 143 -6.13 -7.25 -7.88
CA THR A 143 -4.80 -6.96 -8.44
C THR A 143 -3.75 -7.98 -8.03
N GLY A 144 -3.75 -8.43 -6.77
CA GLY A 144 -2.75 -9.33 -6.22
C GLY A 144 -2.84 -10.73 -6.82
N VAL A 145 -4.04 -11.30 -6.93
CA VAL A 145 -4.20 -12.66 -7.47
C VAL A 145 -3.59 -12.80 -8.87
N PRO A 146 -3.94 -11.98 -9.89
CA PRO A 146 -3.38 -12.13 -11.23
C PRO A 146 -1.88 -11.79 -11.32
N LEU A 147 -1.33 -10.96 -10.43
CA LEU A 147 0.09 -10.65 -10.40
C LEU A 147 0.92 -11.75 -9.73
N TYR A 148 0.48 -12.24 -8.58
CA TYR A 148 1.25 -13.22 -7.79
C TYR A 148 1.13 -14.64 -8.33
N LEU A 149 -0.01 -15.02 -8.91
CA LEU A 149 -0.24 -16.38 -9.41
C LEU A 149 0.81 -16.83 -10.45
N PRO A 150 1.09 -16.09 -11.54
CA PRO A 150 2.11 -16.50 -12.51
C PRO A 150 3.53 -16.41 -11.93
N LEU A 151 3.79 -15.46 -11.02
CA LEU A 151 5.09 -15.32 -10.34
C LEU A 151 5.40 -16.54 -9.46
N ILE A 152 4.44 -16.99 -8.67
CA ILE A 152 4.57 -18.19 -7.82
C ILE A 152 4.67 -19.43 -8.71
N TRP A 153 3.82 -19.54 -9.73
CA TRP A 153 3.83 -20.70 -10.64
C TRP A 153 5.15 -20.84 -11.41
N SER A 154 5.77 -19.72 -11.77
CA SER A 154 7.11 -19.67 -12.38
C SER A 154 8.21 -20.25 -11.48
N LEU A 155 8.10 -20.10 -10.15
CA LEU A 155 9.10 -20.65 -9.22
C LEU A 155 9.06 -22.18 -9.13
N PHE A 156 7.90 -22.80 -9.38
CA PHE A 156 7.72 -24.25 -9.29
C PHE A 156 7.80 -24.96 -10.65
N SER A 157 7.58 -24.26 -11.77
CA SER A 157 7.59 -24.84 -13.12
C SER A 157 8.71 -24.30 -14.00
N LYS A 158 9.65 -25.17 -14.40
CA LYS A 158 10.75 -24.85 -15.33
C LYS A 158 10.30 -24.53 -16.77
N ASN A 159 9.00 -24.61 -17.07
CA ASN A 159 8.45 -24.46 -18.42
C ASN A 159 7.74 -23.12 -18.69
N LEU A 160 7.72 -22.17 -17.74
CA LEU A 160 7.23 -20.80 -17.99
C LEU A 160 8.30 -19.95 -18.67
N ASN A 161 8.53 -20.23 -19.95
CA ASN A 161 9.35 -19.36 -20.81
C ASN A 161 8.66 -17.99 -20.95
N GLY A 162 9.44 -16.90 -20.94
CA GLY A 162 8.95 -15.51 -21.03
C GLY A 162 8.07 -15.16 -22.25
N ARG A 163 7.88 -16.09 -23.18
CA ARG A 163 6.91 -16.03 -24.29
C ARG A 163 5.44 -16.26 -23.88
N ALA A 164 5.19 -16.94 -22.77
CA ALA A 164 3.81 -17.17 -22.29
C ALA A 164 3.23 -15.96 -21.51
N ILE A 165 4.11 -15.12 -20.96
CA ILE A 165 3.74 -13.99 -20.07
C ILE A 165 3.71 -12.66 -20.86
N SER A 166 4.50 -12.57 -21.94
CA SER A 166 4.40 -11.48 -22.91
C SER A 166 3.69 -12.01 -24.15
N ALA A 167 2.38 -11.75 -24.27
CA ALA A 167 1.67 -11.83 -25.55
C ALA A 167 2.24 -10.75 -26.49
N ARG A 168 3.46 -10.96 -26.98
CA ARG A 168 4.05 -10.20 -28.07
C ARG A 168 3.65 -10.97 -29.33
N PRO A 169 2.72 -10.47 -30.15
CA PRO A 169 2.44 -11.11 -31.43
C PRO A 169 3.75 -11.09 -32.23
N SER A 170 4.17 -12.27 -32.67
CA SER A 170 5.27 -12.43 -33.62
C SER A 170 4.96 -11.65 -34.89
N PRO A 171 5.84 -10.76 -35.38
CA PRO A 171 5.76 -10.35 -36.77
C PRO A 171 6.08 -11.58 -37.62
N VAL A 172 5.20 -11.86 -38.57
CA VAL A 172 5.41 -12.79 -39.68
C VAL A 172 6.62 -12.33 -40.48
#